data_AF-W1YHZ6-F1
#
_entry.id   AF-W1YHZ6-F1
#
_cell.length_a   1.000
_cell.length_b   1.000
_cell.length_c   1.000
_cell.angle_alpha   90.00
_cell.angle_beta   90.00
_cell.angle_gamma   90.00
#
_symmetry.space_group_name_H-M   'P 1'
#
loop_
_entity.id
_entity.type
_entity.pdbx_description
1 polymer ?
#
loop_
_entity_poly.entity_id
_entity_poly.type
_entity_poly.pdbx_seq_one_letter_code
_entity_poly.pdbx_strand_id
1 'polypeptide(L)' 'HDFYEFNSFMMEPWDGPAAMGFTDGTVIGGVLDRNGLRPARYYVTTDDRVIMASEVGVVNENAENIR' A
#
# COMPACT_ATOMS: atom_id res chain seq x y z
N HIS A 1 16.90 -5.31 12.36
CA HIS A 1 17.79 -4.13 12.26
C HIS A 1 18.73 -4.32 11.08
N ASP A 2 19.37 -5.49 11.02
CA ASP A 2 20.34 -5.93 10.00
C ASP A 2 19.86 -5.77 8.56
N PHE A 3 18.57 -6.05 8.27
CA PHE A 3 18.01 -5.89 6.92
C PHE A 3 18.05 -4.43 6.42
N TYR A 4 17.61 -3.46 7.22
CA TYR A 4 17.56 -2.06 6.82
C TYR A 4 18.96 -1.44 6.75
N GLU A 5 19.84 -1.82 7.68
CA GLU A 5 21.24 -1.37 7.70
C GLU A 5 21.99 -1.85 6.46
N PHE A 6 21.88 -3.13 6.09
CA PHE A 6 22.47 -3.67 4.87
C PHE A 6 21.97 -2.95 3.60
N ASN A 7 20.66 -2.72 3.49
CA ASN A 7 20.10 -2.04 2.32
C ASN A 7 20.52 -0.57 2.22
N SER A 8 20.76 0.11 3.35
CA SER A 8 21.21 1.50 3.36
C SER A 8 22.59 1.72 2.75
N PHE A 9 23.44 0.68 2.71
CA PHE A 9 24.72 0.72 2.01
C PHE A 9 24.61 0.51 0.50
N MET A 10 23.55 -0.16 0.03
CA MET A 10 23.38 -0.49 -1.40
C MET A 10 22.64 0.60 -2.17
N MET A 11 21.71 1.31 -1.54
CA MET A 11 20.94 2.38 -2.18
C MET A 11 20.52 3.44 -1.17
N GLU A 12 20.68 4.71 -1.54
CA GLU A 12 20.12 5.81 -0.75
C GLU A 12 18.58 5.74 -0.71
N PRO A 13 17.94 6.08 0.42
CA PRO A 13 16.48 6.15 0.51
C PRO A 13 15.91 7.16 -0.50
N TRP A 14 14.96 6.71 -1.30
CA TRP A 14 14.18 7.61 -2.16
C TRP A 14 13.13 8.33 -1.30
N ASP A 15 13.49 9.51 -0.83
CA ASP A 15 12.68 10.29 0.10
C ASP A 15 11.65 11.18 -0.60
N GLY A 16 10.51 11.36 0.05
CA GLY A 16 9.40 12.18 -0.42
C GLY A 16 8.03 11.52 -0.20
N PRO A 17 6.92 12.28 -0.25
CA PRO A 17 5.58 11.75 -0.02
C PRO A 17 5.18 10.74 -1.11
N ALA A 18 5.02 9.47 -0.74
CA ALA A 18 4.73 8.40 -1.68
C ALA A 18 3.70 7.41 -1.14
N ALA A 19 2.74 7.06 -2.00
CA ALA A 19 1.88 5.89 -1.85
C ALA A 19 1.96 5.12 -3.16
N MET A 20 2.43 3.88 -3.12
CA MET A 20 2.71 3.08 -4.31
C MET A 20 1.98 1.75 -4.26
N GLY A 21 1.23 1.45 -5.31
CA GLY A 21 0.78 0.09 -5.62
C GLY A 21 1.82 -0.61 -6.49
N PHE A 22 2.13 -1.87 -6.20
CA PHE A 22 3.09 -2.66 -6.96
C PHE A 22 2.62 -4.09 -7.16
N THR A 23 3.22 -4.76 -8.15
CA THR A 23 3.04 -6.19 -8.40
C THR A 23 4.27 -6.78 -9.07
N ASP A 24 4.56 -8.04 -8.77
CA ASP A 24 5.60 -8.84 -9.45
C ASP A 24 5.01 -9.94 -10.34
N GLY A 25 3.69 -9.93 -10.56
CA GLY A 25 2.94 -10.95 -11.30
C GLY A 25 2.46 -12.13 -10.44
N THR A 26 2.95 -12.29 -9.21
CA THR A 26 2.48 -13.30 -8.24
C THR A 26 1.78 -12.64 -7.05
N VAL A 27 2.32 -11.53 -6.58
CA VAL A 27 1.81 -10.76 -5.45
C VAL A 27 1.45 -9.35 -5.91
N ILE A 28 0.41 -8.78 -5.31
CA ILE A 28 0.08 -7.35 -5.39
C ILE A 28 0.19 -6.75 -4.00
N GLY A 29 0.62 -5.50 -3.91
CA GLY A 29 0.81 -4.83 -2.62
C GLY A 29 0.74 -3.32 -2.72
N GLY A 30 0.63 -2.69 -1.55
CA GLY A 30 0.65 -1.25 -1.38
C GLY A 30 1.66 -0.85 -0.31
N VAL A 31 2.45 0.19 -0.55
CA VAL A 31 3.43 0.71 0.40
C VAL A 31 3.34 2.23 0.49
N LEU A 32 3.54 2.75 1.70
CA LEU A 32 3.68 4.18 1.97
C LEU A 32 5.14 4.53 2.18
N ASP A 33 5.47 5.81 1.96
CA ASP A 33 6.74 6.37 2.39
C ASP A 33 6.94 6.19 3.90
N ARG A 34 8.20 6.29 4.34
CA ARG A 34 8.62 6.12 5.74
C ARG A 34 7.85 6.97 6.76
N ASN A 35 7.29 8.09 6.33
CA ASN A 35 6.58 9.04 7.17
C ASN A 35 5.05 8.97 6.99
N GLY A 36 4.54 8.15 6.06
CA GLY A 36 3.11 8.01 5.79
C GLY A 36 2.45 9.30 5.32
N LEU A 37 3.15 10.10 4.51
CA LEU A 37 2.71 11.47 4.15
C LEU A 37 1.61 11.50 3.09
N ARG A 38 1.31 10.37 2.44
CA ARG A 38 0.19 10.22 1.49
C ARG A 38 -0.90 9.34 2.09
N PRO A 39 -2.18 9.74 1.98
CA PRO A 39 -3.28 8.89 2.43
C PRO A 39 -3.40 7.67 1.52
N ALA A 40 -3.59 6.51 2.15
CA ALA A 40 -4.02 5.29 1.49
C ALA A 40 -5.02 4.57 2.39
N ARG A 41 -6.18 4.25 1.81
CA ARG A 41 -7.27 3.50 2.43
C ARG A 41 -7.41 2.18 1.70
N TYR A 42 -7.75 1.13 2.43
CA TYR A 42 -8.02 -0.17 1.85
C TYR A 42 -9.29 -0.78 2.42
N TYR A 43 -9.97 -1.57 1.59
CA TYR A 43 -11.09 -2.42 1.95
C TYR A 43 -10.73 -3.86 1.63
N VAL A 44 -11.06 -4.77 2.53
CA VAL A 44 -11.06 -6.21 2.25
C VAL A 44 -12.51 -6.63 2.10
N THR A 45 -12.85 -7.21 0.97
CA THR A 45 -14.23 -7.62 0.72
C THR A 45 -14.48 -9.05 1.21
N THR A 46 -15.75 -9.40 1.36
CA THR A 46 -16.18 -10.74 1.76
C THR A 46 -15.87 -11.80 0.70
N ASP A 47 -15.70 -11.41 -0.57
CA ASP A 47 -15.27 -12.24 -1.70
C ASP A 47 -13.75 -12.22 -1.93
N ASP A 48 -12.97 -11.92 -0.88
CA ASP A 48 -11.51 -11.98 -0.83
C ASP A 48 -10.79 -11.04 -1.82
N ARG A 49 -11.41 -9.92 -2.18
CA ARG A 49 -10.73 -8.84 -2.90
C ARG A 49 -10.13 -7.83 -1.93
N VAL A 50 -9.04 -7.22 -2.37
CA VAL A 50 -8.44 -6.07 -1.69
C VAL A 50 -8.52 -4.87 -2.61
N ILE A 51 -9.18 -3.81 -2.15
CA ILE A 51 -9.32 -2.55 -2.86
C ILE A 51 -8.50 -1.52 -2.11
N MET A 52 -7.55 -0.86 -2.77
CA MET A 52 -6.75 0.21 -2.18
C MET A 52 -6.90 1.48 -3.01
N ALA A 53 -7.14 2.61 -2.36
CA ALA A 53 -7.29 3.92 -2.99
C ALA A 53 -6.79 5.03 -2.06
N SER A 54 -6.54 6.23 -2.60
CA SER A 54 -6.14 7.38 -1.79
C SER A 54 -7.25 7.88 -0.86
N GLU A 55 -8.51 7.58 -1.19
CA GLU A 55 -9.70 8.06 -0.49
C GLU A 55 -10.75 6.94 -0.35
N VAL A 56 -11.74 7.18 0.52
CA VAL A 56 -12.88 6.28 0.72
C VAL A 56 -13.94 6.51 -0.35
N GLY A 57 -14.65 5.45 -0.77
CA GLY A 57 -15.76 5.57 -1.73
C GLY A 57 -15.34 5.77 -3.20
N VAL A 58 -14.06 5.60 -3.54
CA VAL A 58 -13.57 5.65 -4.93
C VAL A 58 -14.13 4.50 -5.77
N VAL A 59 -14.22 3.31 -5.17
CA VAL A 59 -14.91 2.16 -5.74
C VAL A 59 -16.24 2.00 -5.00
N ASN A 60 -17.32 1.90 -5.77
CA ASN A 60 -18.67 1.76 -5.22
C ASN A 60 -18.89 0.29 -4.85
N GLU A 61 -18.72 -0.03 -3.56
CA GLU A 61 -18.95 -1.36 -3.01
C GLU A 61 -20.07 -1.32 -1.97
N ASN A 62 -20.91 -2.34 -1.94
CA ASN A 62 -21.94 -2.46 -0.91
C ASN A 62 -21.28 -2.64 0.45
N ALA A 63 -21.73 -1.90 1.46
CA ALA A 63 -21.18 -1.96 2.80
C ALA A 63 -21.24 -3.38 3.41
N GLU A 64 -22.25 -4.17 3.04
CA GLU A 64 -22.39 -5.58 3.43
C GLU A 64 -21.27 -6.48 2.91
N ASN A 65 -20.59 -6.06 1.84
CA ASN A 65 -19.49 -6.79 1.23
C ASN A 65 -18.13 -6.38 1.81
N ILE A 66 -18.05 -5.41 2.72
CA ILE A 66 -16.79 -4.96 3.33
C ILE A 66 -16.61 -5.67 4.68
N ARG A 67 -15.43 -6.27 4.90
CA ARG A 67 -15.05 -6.93 6.17
C ARG A 67 -14.52 -5.95 7.20
#